data_AF-A0A1D7XX43-F1
#
_entry.id   AF-A0A1D7XX43-F1
#
_cell.length_a   1.000
_cell.length_b   1.000
_cell.length_c   1.000
_cell.angle_alpha   90.00
_cell.angle_beta   90.00
_cell.angle_gamma   90.00
#
_symmetry.space_group_name_H-M   'P 1'
#
loop_
_entity.id
_entity.type
_entity.pdbx_description
1 polymer ?
#
loop_
_entity_poly.entity_id
_entity_poly.type
_entity_poly.pdbx_seq_one_letter_code
_entity_poly.pdbx_strand_id
1 'polypeptide(L)'
;MTFLIILNKVLSIEDTQVNVNGTNISTTIEGLTPNTTYYVRAFLTNTLGEFYSNEVSFSTEEEITGSCDGAPYPSIVYGTQEWTVENACHTTYRDGTPIPQVTDNDEWRYLTTGAWCYYGNDPTNEVLYNWYAVAGIHDTDPNTPNKEFAPEGWHAPSNLEWTTLENYLIANGYNYDGTTTGNKIAKSMASTTGWLSSTTLGTPGNNQSTNNSSGFNAFHTGTRSYYGTMSPGDDFEPEEYVVFWSSTGFNNNIENYGAFSRNLYYDSSSLETAYIDYSAAHGFPVRLVKD
;
A
#
# COMPACT_ATOMS: atom_id res chain seq x y z
N MET A 1 7.64 44.59 3.75
CA MET A 1 6.99 44.21 5.02
C MET A 1 7.27 42.73 5.17
N THR A 2 8.03 42.37 6.20
CA THR A 2 8.48 40.99 6.42
C THR A 2 7.55 40.38 7.46
N PHE A 3 6.98 39.23 7.12
CA PHE A 3 6.13 38.46 8.01
C PHE A 3 6.89 37.22 8.44
N LEU A 4 6.79 36.91 9.72
CA LEU A 4 7.47 35.78 10.30
C LEU A 4 6.46 34.89 11.01
N ILE A 5 6.51 33.60 10.68
CA ILE A 5 5.65 32.59 11.30
C ILE A 5 6.47 31.91 12.40
N ILE A 6 5.92 31.97 13.60
CA ILE A 6 6.41 31.26 14.78
C ILE A 6 5.68 29.93 14.86
N LEU A 7 6.42 28.83 14.97
CA LEU A 7 5.91 27.48 15.15
C LEU A 7 6.64 26.81 16.32
N ASN A 8 5.88 26.36 17.33
CA ASN A 8 6.45 25.55 18.40
C ASN A 8 5.43 24.64 19.09
N LYS A 9 5.95 23.62 19.80
CA LYS A 9 5.16 22.74 20.68
C LYS A 9 4.71 23.47 21.95
N VAL A 10 5.50 24.45 22.39
CA VAL A 10 5.20 25.41 23.45
C VAL A 10 5.81 26.75 23.01
N LEU A 11 4.99 27.80 22.88
CA LEU A 11 5.46 29.12 22.47
C LEU A 11 6.51 29.66 23.45
N SER A 12 7.67 30.02 22.92
CA SER A 12 8.81 30.53 23.67
C SER A 12 9.58 31.58 22.85
N ILE A 13 10.62 32.18 23.43
CA ILE A 13 11.44 33.17 22.71
C ILE A 13 12.41 32.48 21.71
N GLU A 14 12.58 31.15 21.77
CA GLU A 14 13.47 30.36 20.90
C GLU A 14 12.74 29.66 19.74
N ASP A 15 11.64 30.24 19.27
CA ASP A 15 10.78 29.56 18.31
C ASP A 15 11.34 29.56 16.88
N THR A 16 10.91 28.56 16.09
CA THR A 16 11.28 28.47 14.66
C THR A 16 10.60 29.60 13.89
N GLN A 17 11.39 30.31 13.09
CA GLN A 17 10.99 31.54 12.40
C GLN A 17 11.05 31.36 10.88
N VAL A 18 9.90 31.45 10.19
CA VAL A 18 9.84 31.39 8.72
C VAL A 18 9.57 32.76 8.11
N ASN A 19 10.54 33.31 7.38
CA ASN A 19 10.46 34.64 6.75
C ASN A 19 9.74 34.60 5.40
N VAL A 20 8.65 35.36 5.28
CA VAL A 20 7.88 35.55 4.04
C VAL A 20 7.68 37.03 3.73
N ASN A 21 7.84 37.41 2.45
CA ASN A 21 7.69 38.78 1.96
C ASN A 21 6.64 38.82 0.84
N GLY A 22 5.65 39.72 0.93
CA GLY A 22 4.64 39.89 -0.11
C GLY A 22 3.36 40.54 0.40
N THR A 23 2.39 40.74 -0.50
CA THR A 23 1.02 41.22 -0.20
C THR A 23 0.07 40.09 0.15
N ASN A 24 0.27 38.90 -0.43
CA ASN A 24 -0.36 37.64 -0.02
C ASN A 24 0.76 36.68 0.35
N ILE A 25 0.77 36.18 1.58
CA ILE A 25 1.82 35.28 2.09
C ILE A 25 1.23 33.89 2.33
N SER A 26 1.98 32.87 1.93
CA SER A 26 1.75 31.47 2.29
C SER A 26 3.11 30.81 2.48
N THR A 27 3.15 29.76 3.29
CA THR A 27 4.36 28.95 3.46
C THR A 27 3.98 27.50 3.73
N THR A 28 4.90 26.58 3.41
CA THR A 28 4.80 25.17 3.77
C THR A 28 5.69 24.94 4.99
N ILE A 29 5.17 24.20 5.96
CA ILE A 29 5.90 23.81 7.17
C ILE A 29 6.14 22.31 7.10
N GLU A 30 7.41 21.91 7.10
CA GLU A 30 7.84 20.51 6.98
C GLU A 30 8.51 20.04 8.28
N GLY A 31 8.69 18.73 8.43
CA GLY A 31 9.41 18.15 9.58
C GLY A 31 8.66 18.21 10.92
N LEU A 32 7.33 18.30 10.88
CA LEU A 32 6.51 18.24 12.09
C LEU A 32 6.50 16.82 12.67
N THR A 33 6.55 16.70 13.99
CA THR A 33 6.29 15.41 14.63
C THR A 33 4.80 15.07 14.54
N PRO A 34 4.43 13.83 14.23
CA PRO A 34 3.04 13.40 14.24
C PRO A 34 2.42 13.38 15.65
N ASN A 35 1.10 13.26 15.73
CA ASN A 35 0.28 13.32 16.95
C ASN A 35 0.66 14.48 17.89
N THR A 36 1.02 15.63 17.32
CA THR A 36 1.56 16.77 18.07
C THR A 36 0.76 18.02 17.77
N THR A 37 0.27 18.68 18.83
CA THR A 37 -0.31 20.02 18.71
C THR A 37 0.78 21.07 18.55
N TYR A 38 0.64 21.88 17.51
CA TYR A 38 1.49 23.03 17.22
C TYR A 38 0.69 24.32 17.34
N TYR A 39 1.37 25.36 17.79
CA TYR A 39 0.83 26.72 17.87
C TYR A 39 1.53 27.58 16.83
N VAL A 40 0.74 28.35 16.10
CA VAL A 40 1.18 29.24 15.04
C VAL A 40 0.73 30.65 15.35
N ARG A 41 1.68 31.59 15.22
CA ARG A 41 1.40 33.02 15.27
C ARG A 41 2.20 33.73 14.20
N ALA A 42 1.53 34.56 13.41
CA ALA A 42 2.20 35.48 12.50
C ALA A 42 2.57 36.77 13.25
N PHE A 43 3.75 37.32 12.96
CA PHE A 43 4.10 38.67 13.39
C PHE A 43 4.76 39.49 12.29
N LEU A 44 4.72 40.80 12.47
CA LEU A 44 5.22 41.81 11.56
C LEU A 44 6.17 42.72 12.31
N THR A 45 7.37 42.91 11.78
CA THR A 45 8.35 43.88 12.28
C THR A 45 8.49 45.02 11.28
N ASN A 46 8.37 46.25 11.76
CA ASN A 46 8.65 47.45 10.99
C ASN A 46 9.45 48.45 11.84
N THR A 47 9.71 49.65 11.30
CA THR A 47 10.45 50.71 12.02
C THR A 47 9.71 51.25 13.25
N LEU A 48 8.42 50.94 13.42
CA LEU A 48 7.59 51.36 14.55
C LEU A 48 7.50 50.30 15.65
N GLY A 49 7.93 49.05 15.38
CA GLY A 49 7.93 47.96 16.36
C GLY A 49 7.47 46.62 15.79
N GLU A 50 7.14 45.72 16.70
CA GLU A 50 6.65 44.37 16.42
C GLU A 50 5.17 44.25 16.73
N PHE A 51 4.42 43.64 15.81
CA PHE A 51 2.98 43.48 15.89
C PHE A 51 2.63 42.02 15.66
N TYR A 52 1.81 41.46 16.54
CA TYR A 52 1.46 40.04 16.53
C TYR A 52 0.00 39.83 16.13
N SER A 53 -0.26 38.78 15.36
CA SER A 53 -1.60 38.27 15.09
C SER A 53 -2.13 37.42 16.25
N ASN A 54 -3.39 37.00 16.14
CA ASN A 54 -3.95 35.98 17.04
C ASN A 54 -3.23 34.65 16.82
N GLU A 55 -3.13 33.89 17.91
CA GLU A 55 -2.64 32.52 17.88
C GLU A 55 -3.67 31.58 17.27
N VAL A 56 -3.19 30.62 16.48
CA VAL A 56 -3.98 29.51 15.94
C VAL A 56 -3.24 28.22 16.30
N SER A 57 -3.97 27.22 16.77
CA SER A 57 -3.42 25.88 17.01
C SER A 57 -3.92 24.90 15.96
N PHE A 58 -3.08 23.93 15.59
CA PHE A 58 -3.47 22.76 14.82
C PHE A 58 -2.75 21.53 15.38
N SER A 59 -3.30 20.34 15.14
CA SER A 59 -2.64 19.07 15.49
C SER A 59 -2.23 18.35 14.22
N THR A 60 -1.02 17.80 14.20
CA THR A 60 -0.63 16.80 13.20
C THR A 60 -1.35 15.49 13.47
N GLU A 61 -1.67 14.76 12.39
CA GLU A 61 -2.22 13.41 12.50
C GLU A 61 -1.19 12.46 13.14
N GLU A 62 -1.67 11.35 13.68
CA GLU A 62 -0.81 10.32 14.25
C GLU A 62 0.16 9.77 13.20
N GLU A 63 1.40 9.48 13.62
CA GLU A 63 2.30 8.74 12.75
C GLU A 63 1.69 7.38 12.70
N ILE A 64 1.16 6.99 11.54
CA ILE A 64 0.92 5.59 11.31
C ILE A 64 2.31 4.97 11.23
N THR A 65 2.89 4.62 12.37
CA THR A 65 4.01 3.70 12.38
C THR A 65 3.43 2.45 11.76
N GLY A 66 3.89 2.09 10.56
CA GLY A 66 3.54 0.86 9.85
C GLY A 66 3.96 -0.40 10.63
N SER A 67 3.54 -0.49 11.88
CA SER A 67 3.54 -1.69 12.67
C SER A 67 2.36 -2.48 12.14
N CYS A 68 2.73 -3.44 11.32
CA CYS A 68 1.95 -4.58 10.91
C CYS A 68 0.99 -5.14 11.96
N ASP A 69 1.28 -4.97 13.25
CA ASP A 69 0.59 -5.58 14.39
C ASP A 69 -0.25 -4.57 15.22
N GLY A 70 -0.73 -3.47 14.63
CA GLY A 70 -1.65 -2.55 15.32
C GLY A 70 -2.32 -1.51 14.42
N ALA A 71 -3.61 -1.26 14.66
CA ALA A 71 -4.39 -0.21 14.02
C ALA A 71 -4.09 1.18 14.64
N PRO A 72 -4.25 2.29 13.89
CA PRO A 72 -4.86 2.37 12.56
C PRO A 72 -3.86 2.19 11.40
N TYR A 73 -4.31 1.56 10.30
CA TYR A 73 -3.59 1.54 9.01
C TYR A 73 -3.89 2.82 8.23
N PRO A 74 -2.94 3.40 7.47
CA PRO A 74 -3.26 4.50 6.57
C PRO A 74 -4.18 3.94 5.48
N SER A 75 -5.28 4.63 5.20
CA SER A 75 -6.31 4.15 4.29
C SER A 75 -6.85 5.25 3.36
N ILE A 76 -7.42 4.83 2.23
CA ILE A 76 -8.06 5.69 1.25
C ILE A 76 -9.42 5.13 0.89
N VAL A 77 -10.42 6.02 0.78
CA VAL A 77 -11.78 5.66 0.37
C VAL A 77 -11.93 5.76 -1.15
N TYR A 78 -12.33 4.64 -1.75
CA TYR A 78 -12.69 4.49 -3.15
C TYR A 78 -14.18 4.16 -3.25
N GLY A 79 -15.00 5.19 -3.33
CA GLY A 79 -16.46 5.07 -3.43
C GLY A 79 -17.05 4.47 -2.17
N THR A 80 -17.33 3.16 -2.20
CA THR A 80 -17.93 2.42 -1.06
C THR A 80 -16.93 1.59 -0.27
N GLN A 81 -15.66 1.55 -0.70
CA GLN A 81 -14.62 0.74 -0.08
C GLN A 81 -13.54 1.62 0.54
N GLU A 82 -13.00 1.22 1.67
CA GLU A 82 -11.83 1.84 2.29
C GLU A 82 -10.67 0.83 2.24
N TRP A 83 -9.58 1.19 1.57
CA TRP A 83 -8.44 0.31 1.28
C TRP A 83 -7.19 0.79 2.02
N THR A 84 -6.34 -0.13 2.46
CA THR A 84 -5.01 0.23 3.00
C THR A 84 -4.10 0.79 1.91
N VAL A 85 -3.27 1.76 2.30
CA VAL A 85 -2.20 2.32 1.44
C VAL A 85 -0.95 1.43 1.44
N GLU A 86 -0.76 0.67 2.51
CA GLU A 86 0.36 -0.27 2.68
C GLU A 86 -0.08 -1.72 2.55
N ASN A 87 0.87 -2.59 2.21
CA ASN A 87 0.66 -4.03 2.15
C ASN A 87 0.60 -4.58 3.56
N ALA A 88 -0.20 -5.63 3.77
CA ALA A 88 -0.24 -6.37 5.00
C ALA A 88 1.15 -6.91 5.33
N CYS A 89 1.56 -6.81 6.58
CA CYS A 89 2.87 -7.29 7.02
C CYS A 89 2.80 -8.02 8.38
N HIS A 90 1.60 -8.32 8.88
CA HIS A 90 1.38 -9.01 10.15
C HIS A 90 1.84 -10.46 10.07
N THR A 91 2.34 -10.97 11.19
CA THR A 91 2.91 -12.33 11.25
C THR A 91 2.01 -13.31 12.01
N THR A 92 0.83 -12.87 12.41
CA THR A 92 -0.17 -13.65 13.13
C THR A 92 -1.55 -13.48 12.50
N TYR A 93 -2.37 -14.52 12.57
CA TYR A 93 -3.81 -14.40 12.35
C TYR A 93 -4.48 -13.50 13.39
N ARG A 94 -5.74 -13.10 13.15
CA ARG A 94 -6.52 -12.22 14.04
C ARG A 94 -6.58 -12.70 15.49
N ASP A 95 -6.60 -14.01 15.71
CA ASP A 95 -6.66 -14.63 17.04
C ASP A 95 -5.29 -14.72 17.75
N GLY A 96 -4.25 -14.15 17.15
CA GLY A 96 -2.87 -14.18 17.64
C GLY A 96 -2.10 -15.45 17.28
N THR A 97 -2.71 -16.38 16.53
CA THR A 97 -1.99 -17.59 16.10
C THR A 97 -0.89 -17.22 15.11
N PRO A 98 0.36 -17.67 15.32
CA PRO A 98 1.44 -17.39 14.38
C PRO A 98 1.16 -17.96 12.98
N ILE A 99 1.50 -17.18 11.96
CA ILE A 99 1.67 -17.66 10.59
C ILE A 99 3.17 -18.04 10.48
N PRO A 100 3.52 -19.29 10.16
CA PRO A 100 4.92 -19.72 10.02
C PRO A 100 5.69 -18.88 8.99
N GLN A 101 6.88 -18.41 9.37
CA GLN A 101 7.84 -17.88 8.42
C GLN A 101 8.61 -19.05 7.81
N VAL A 102 8.52 -19.25 6.49
CA VAL A 102 9.19 -20.34 5.80
C VAL A 102 10.15 -19.77 4.77
N THR A 103 11.44 -19.97 4.94
CA THR A 103 12.48 -19.42 4.03
C THR A 103 13.09 -20.47 3.10
N ASP A 104 12.98 -21.76 3.45
CA ASP A 104 13.47 -22.87 2.63
C ASP A 104 12.59 -23.09 1.40
N ASN A 105 13.20 -23.34 0.25
CA ASN A 105 12.49 -23.43 -1.03
C ASN A 105 11.70 -24.74 -1.17
N ASP A 106 12.29 -25.85 -0.71
CA ASP A 106 11.63 -27.15 -0.79
C ASP A 106 10.47 -27.20 0.21
N GLU A 107 10.67 -26.70 1.44
CA GLU A 107 9.59 -26.58 2.42
C GLU A 107 8.42 -25.76 1.86
N TRP A 108 8.71 -24.55 1.36
CA TRP A 108 7.70 -23.65 0.81
C TRP A 108 6.87 -24.30 -0.30
N ARG A 109 7.56 -24.99 -1.23
CA ARG A 109 6.94 -25.64 -2.39
C ARG A 109 5.88 -26.68 -2.00
N TYR A 110 6.06 -27.37 -0.87
CA TYR A 110 5.18 -28.45 -0.43
C TYR A 110 4.18 -28.04 0.66
N LEU A 111 4.10 -26.74 1.00
CA LEU A 111 3.13 -26.25 1.97
C LEU A 111 1.69 -26.47 1.49
N THR A 112 0.85 -26.90 2.42
CA THR A 112 -0.61 -26.95 2.31
C THR A 112 -1.29 -26.06 3.36
N THR A 113 -0.50 -25.30 4.11
CA THR A 113 -0.92 -24.39 5.17
C THR A 113 -0.30 -23.00 4.98
N GLY A 114 -0.84 -22.03 5.69
CA GLY A 114 -0.43 -20.64 5.65
C GLY A 114 1.03 -20.47 6.02
N ALA A 115 1.74 -19.66 5.24
CA ALA A 115 3.10 -19.24 5.53
C ALA A 115 3.36 -17.85 4.94
N TRP A 116 4.39 -17.21 5.45
CA TRP A 116 4.91 -15.96 4.92
C TRP A 116 6.44 -16.00 4.81
N CYS A 117 6.99 -15.08 4.03
CA CYS A 117 8.42 -14.79 4.00
C CYS A 117 8.65 -13.35 3.55
N TYR A 118 9.81 -12.79 3.86
CA TYR A 118 10.23 -11.57 3.20
C TYR A 118 10.66 -11.88 1.76
N TYR A 119 10.41 -10.96 0.83
CA TYR A 119 10.97 -11.09 -0.52
C TYR A 119 12.51 -11.18 -0.46
N GLY A 120 13.08 -12.15 -1.17
CA GLY A 120 14.53 -12.43 -1.10
C GLY A 120 15.03 -12.96 0.25
N ASN A 121 14.13 -13.31 1.18
CA ASN A 121 14.45 -13.62 2.58
C ASN A 121 15.22 -12.48 3.30
N ASP A 122 15.04 -11.24 2.85
CA ASP A 122 15.66 -10.06 3.44
C ASP A 122 14.61 -9.27 4.25
N PRO A 123 14.77 -9.10 5.58
CA PRO A 123 13.80 -8.42 6.43
C PRO A 123 13.61 -6.93 6.12
N THR A 124 14.41 -6.35 5.23
CA THR A 124 14.21 -4.98 4.73
C THR A 124 13.24 -4.89 3.56
N ASN A 125 12.86 -6.03 2.98
CA ASN A 125 11.90 -6.12 1.89
C ASN A 125 10.47 -6.40 2.38
N GLU A 126 9.51 -6.34 1.45
CA GLU A 126 8.11 -6.59 1.74
C GLU A 126 7.80 -8.03 2.15
N VAL A 127 6.70 -8.20 2.89
CA VAL A 127 6.17 -9.50 3.32
C VAL A 127 5.31 -10.09 2.20
N LEU A 128 5.58 -11.35 1.89
CA LEU A 128 4.83 -12.17 0.95
C LEU A 128 4.10 -13.27 1.70
N TYR A 129 2.84 -13.49 1.38
CA TYR A 129 2.04 -14.58 1.93
C TYR A 129 1.70 -15.58 0.86
N ASN A 130 1.69 -16.85 1.22
CA ASN A 130 0.99 -17.83 0.40
C ASN A 130 -0.53 -17.67 0.52
N TRP A 131 -1.27 -18.19 -0.45
CA TRP A 131 -2.72 -18.04 -0.45
C TRP A 131 -3.39 -18.81 0.70
N TYR A 132 -2.78 -19.90 1.17
CA TYR A 132 -3.27 -20.62 2.35
C TYR A 132 -3.36 -19.72 3.60
N ALA A 133 -2.40 -18.80 3.78
CA ALA A 133 -2.43 -17.82 4.86
C ALA A 133 -3.61 -16.86 4.68
N VAL A 134 -3.80 -16.34 3.46
CA VAL A 134 -4.93 -15.46 3.12
C VAL A 134 -6.28 -16.15 3.36
N ALA A 135 -6.35 -17.46 3.08
CA ALA A 135 -7.55 -18.28 3.27
C ALA A 135 -7.74 -18.78 4.72
N GLY A 136 -6.78 -18.55 5.62
CA GLY A 136 -6.88 -18.98 7.02
C GLY A 136 -6.54 -20.45 7.30
N ILE A 137 -6.00 -21.17 6.32
CA ILE A 137 -5.68 -22.60 6.42
C ILE A 137 -4.39 -22.73 7.21
N HIS A 138 -4.45 -23.18 8.46
CA HIS A 138 -3.30 -23.16 9.38
C HIS A 138 -2.88 -24.54 9.87
N ASP A 139 -3.65 -25.57 9.55
CA ASP A 139 -3.33 -26.97 9.79
C ASP A 139 -3.91 -27.84 8.67
N THR A 140 -3.67 -29.15 8.76
CA THR A 140 -4.12 -30.13 7.75
C THR A 140 -5.42 -30.84 8.14
N ASP A 141 -6.06 -30.47 9.25
CA ASP A 141 -7.33 -31.06 9.66
C ASP A 141 -8.48 -30.33 8.95
N PRO A 142 -9.21 -30.98 8.02
CA PRO A 142 -10.29 -30.35 7.29
C PRO A 142 -11.47 -29.91 8.17
N ASN A 143 -11.48 -30.30 9.46
CA ASN A 143 -12.51 -29.92 10.42
C ASN A 143 -12.10 -28.72 11.28
N THR A 144 -10.83 -28.30 11.26
CA THR A 144 -10.43 -27.08 11.96
C THR A 144 -10.96 -25.87 11.18
N PRO A 145 -11.73 -24.96 11.81
CA PRO A 145 -12.18 -23.75 11.14
C PRO A 145 -10.99 -22.90 10.68
N ASN A 146 -11.07 -22.36 9.46
CA ASN A 146 -10.08 -21.42 8.97
C ASN A 146 -10.01 -20.18 9.89
N LYS A 147 -8.81 -19.64 10.02
CA LYS A 147 -8.54 -18.42 10.80
C LYS A 147 -8.82 -17.17 9.97
N GLU A 148 -9.16 -16.10 10.65
CA GLU A 148 -9.25 -14.78 10.02
C GLU A 148 -7.83 -14.25 9.78
N PHE A 149 -7.47 -14.04 8.51
CA PHE A 149 -6.17 -13.51 8.11
C PHE A 149 -5.94 -12.11 8.67
N ALA A 150 -6.87 -11.19 8.39
CA ALA A 150 -6.69 -9.78 8.64
C ALA A 150 -7.07 -9.37 10.08
N PRO A 151 -6.50 -8.25 10.58
CA PRO A 151 -6.88 -7.65 11.85
C PRO A 151 -8.39 -7.34 11.97
N GLU A 152 -8.83 -7.02 13.19
CA GLU A 152 -10.22 -6.62 13.43
C GLU A 152 -10.61 -5.37 12.62
N GLY A 153 -11.78 -5.41 11.97
CA GLY A 153 -12.29 -4.35 11.11
C GLY A 153 -11.73 -4.35 9.69
N TRP A 154 -10.90 -5.34 9.34
CA TRP A 154 -10.30 -5.49 8.01
C TRP A 154 -10.43 -6.93 7.50
N HIS A 155 -10.42 -7.08 6.19
CA HIS A 155 -10.34 -8.37 5.49
C HIS A 155 -9.45 -8.30 4.25
N ALA A 156 -9.03 -9.45 3.74
CA ALA A 156 -8.35 -9.55 2.45
C ALA A 156 -9.37 -9.45 1.30
N PRO A 157 -9.12 -8.63 0.26
CA PRO A 157 -10.09 -8.29 -0.77
C PRO A 157 -10.50 -9.48 -1.62
N SER A 158 -11.81 -9.65 -1.78
CA SER A 158 -12.40 -10.57 -2.74
C SER A 158 -12.22 -10.09 -4.18
N ASN A 159 -12.44 -10.98 -5.15
CA ASN A 159 -12.33 -10.65 -6.57
C ASN A 159 -13.39 -9.61 -6.95
N LEU A 160 -14.56 -9.65 -6.31
CA LEU A 160 -15.62 -8.66 -6.50
C LEU A 160 -15.19 -7.28 -5.98
N GLU A 161 -14.48 -7.23 -4.86
CA GLU A 161 -14.02 -5.98 -4.28
C GLU A 161 -12.93 -5.33 -5.12
N TRP A 162 -11.99 -6.12 -5.64
CA TRP A 162 -11.05 -5.63 -6.64
C TRP A 162 -11.74 -5.11 -7.91
N THR A 163 -12.77 -5.79 -8.40
CA THR A 163 -13.58 -5.30 -9.54
C THR A 163 -14.35 -4.02 -9.20
N THR A 164 -14.79 -3.86 -7.95
CA THR A 164 -15.44 -2.63 -7.49
C THR A 164 -14.47 -1.44 -7.49
N LEU A 165 -13.25 -1.65 -6.98
CA LEU A 165 -12.16 -0.67 -7.04
C LEU A 165 -11.82 -0.29 -8.49
N GLU A 166 -11.63 -1.28 -9.36
CA GLU A 166 -11.34 -1.05 -10.79
C GLU A 166 -12.41 -0.18 -11.46
N ASN A 167 -13.68 -0.54 -11.29
CA ASN A 167 -14.80 0.20 -11.86
C ASN A 167 -14.91 1.62 -11.29
N TYR A 168 -14.66 1.79 -9.98
CA TYR A 168 -14.63 3.10 -9.36
C TYR A 168 -13.55 3.99 -9.99
N LEU A 169 -12.32 3.46 -10.15
CA LEU A 169 -11.21 4.22 -10.71
C LEU A 169 -11.48 4.61 -12.17
N ILE A 170 -11.97 3.68 -12.99
CA ILE A 170 -12.34 3.95 -14.39
C ILE A 170 -13.43 5.04 -14.45
N ALA A 171 -14.51 4.89 -13.69
CA ALA A 171 -15.65 5.81 -13.72
C ALA A 171 -15.29 7.24 -13.26
N ASN A 172 -14.26 7.38 -12.42
CA ASN A 172 -13.80 8.66 -11.88
C ASN A 172 -12.59 9.24 -12.63
N GLY A 173 -12.29 8.75 -13.84
CA GLY A 173 -11.31 9.37 -14.73
C GLY A 173 -9.85 9.08 -14.39
N TYR A 174 -9.58 7.99 -13.66
CA TYR A 174 -8.21 7.57 -13.34
C TYR A 174 -7.49 6.84 -14.47
N ASN A 175 -8.13 6.61 -15.61
CA ASN A 175 -7.40 6.16 -16.80
C ASN A 175 -6.31 7.19 -17.17
N TYR A 176 -5.16 6.71 -17.65
CA TYR A 176 -4.04 7.61 -17.99
C TYR A 176 -4.39 8.66 -19.06
N ASP A 177 -5.40 8.40 -19.89
CA ASP A 177 -5.89 9.28 -20.95
C ASP A 177 -7.15 10.07 -20.55
N GLY A 178 -7.58 9.98 -19.29
CA GLY A 178 -8.75 10.64 -18.74
C GLY A 178 -10.09 10.06 -19.23
N THR A 179 -10.10 8.98 -20.00
CA THR A 179 -11.34 8.33 -20.42
C THR A 179 -12.00 7.59 -19.26
N THR A 180 -13.33 7.42 -19.31
CA THR A 180 -14.08 6.65 -18.30
C THR A 180 -14.56 5.30 -18.84
N THR A 181 -13.83 4.75 -19.81
CA THR A 181 -14.16 3.49 -20.50
C THR A 181 -12.90 2.70 -20.77
N GLY A 182 -12.98 1.39 -20.60
CA GLY A 182 -11.82 0.50 -20.69
C GLY A 182 -10.92 0.60 -19.47
N ASN A 183 -10.23 -0.49 -19.17
CA ASN A 183 -9.31 -0.59 -18.05
C ASN A 183 -7.94 -0.04 -18.48
N LYS A 184 -7.63 1.19 -18.07
CA LYS A 184 -6.35 1.86 -18.35
C LYS A 184 -5.79 2.54 -17.09
N ILE A 185 -6.09 1.96 -15.94
CA ILE A 185 -5.86 2.54 -14.61
C ILE A 185 -4.49 2.19 -14.03
N ALA A 186 -3.69 1.32 -14.66
CA ALA A 186 -2.46 0.79 -14.06
C ALA A 186 -1.52 1.91 -13.56
N LYS A 187 -1.31 2.92 -14.41
CA LYS A 187 -0.47 4.08 -14.09
C LYS A 187 -0.97 4.88 -12.89
N SER A 188 -2.29 4.98 -12.71
CA SER A 188 -2.88 5.70 -11.58
C SER A 188 -2.72 4.97 -10.25
N MET A 189 -2.54 3.65 -10.28
CA MET A 189 -2.40 2.80 -9.10
C MET A 189 -0.93 2.56 -8.70
N ALA A 190 -0.03 2.57 -9.68
CA ALA A 190 1.39 2.31 -9.49
C ALA A 190 2.12 3.42 -8.71
N SER A 191 3.17 3.06 -7.97
CA SER A 191 4.11 3.98 -7.34
C SER A 191 4.81 4.88 -8.35
N THR A 192 5.36 6.00 -7.88
CA THR A 192 6.02 7.00 -8.74
C THR A 192 7.45 6.67 -9.13
N THR A 193 8.01 5.58 -8.57
CA THR A 193 9.37 5.10 -8.78
C THR A 193 9.44 3.58 -8.65
N GLY A 194 10.57 3.00 -9.11
CA GLY A 194 10.94 1.61 -8.90
C GLY A 194 10.64 0.67 -10.06
N TRP A 195 9.69 1.02 -10.94
CA TRP A 195 9.33 0.16 -12.08
C TRP A 195 10.45 0.11 -13.13
N LEU A 196 10.47 -0.94 -13.95
CA LEU A 196 11.25 -0.90 -15.19
C LEU A 196 10.75 0.22 -16.11
N SER A 197 11.67 0.81 -16.86
CA SER A 197 11.34 1.87 -17.81
C SER A 197 10.62 1.30 -19.03
N SER A 198 9.52 1.95 -19.44
CA SER A 198 8.78 1.61 -20.65
C SER A 198 8.54 2.84 -21.53
N THR A 199 8.57 2.65 -22.84
CA THR A 199 8.19 3.66 -23.83
C THR A 199 6.70 3.61 -24.18
N THR A 200 5.99 2.56 -23.74
CA THR A 200 4.56 2.38 -23.98
C THR A 200 3.76 3.42 -23.21
N LEU A 201 3.00 4.25 -23.92
CA LEU A 201 2.23 5.32 -23.29
C LEU A 201 1.20 4.76 -22.30
N GLY A 202 1.10 5.39 -21.13
CA GLY A 202 0.04 5.08 -20.17
C GLY A 202 0.30 3.89 -19.26
N THR A 203 1.51 3.34 -19.29
CA THR A 203 1.92 2.22 -18.44
C THR A 203 2.69 2.73 -17.21
N PRO A 204 2.77 1.95 -16.11
CA PRO A 204 3.55 2.31 -14.93
C PRO A 204 4.99 2.70 -15.22
N GLY A 205 5.68 2.00 -16.11
CA GLY A 205 7.07 2.24 -16.48
C GLY A 205 7.30 3.49 -17.33
N ASN A 206 6.25 4.10 -17.87
CA ASN A 206 6.34 5.26 -18.76
C ASN A 206 6.19 6.58 -18.00
N ASN A 207 7.29 7.35 -17.83
CA ASN A 207 7.30 8.59 -17.05
C ASN A 207 6.69 8.43 -15.65
N GLN A 208 7.36 7.61 -14.84
CA GLN A 208 6.85 7.13 -13.54
C GLN A 208 6.55 8.25 -12.55
N SER A 209 7.24 9.40 -12.67
CA SER A 209 6.99 10.57 -11.82
C SER A 209 5.54 11.10 -11.89
N THR A 210 4.78 10.68 -12.90
CA THR A 210 3.36 11.03 -13.08
C THR A 210 2.40 9.89 -12.69
N ASN A 211 2.90 8.80 -12.10
CA ASN A 211 2.07 7.72 -11.57
C ASN A 211 1.36 8.13 -10.28
N ASN A 212 0.57 7.20 -9.75
CA ASN A 212 -0.08 7.27 -8.45
C ASN A 212 -1.13 8.38 -8.27
N SER A 213 -1.81 8.78 -9.35
CA SER A 213 -2.88 9.78 -9.23
C SER A 213 -4.05 9.32 -8.36
N SER A 214 -4.25 8.01 -8.16
CA SER A 214 -5.28 7.44 -7.28
C SER A 214 -4.90 7.37 -5.80
N GLY A 215 -3.64 7.59 -5.46
CA GLY A 215 -3.12 7.41 -4.09
C GLY A 215 -2.92 5.96 -3.66
N PHE A 216 -3.27 4.96 -4.49
CA PHE A 216 -3.18 3.53 -4.14
C PHE A 216 -1.74 3.06 -3.87
N ASN A 217 -0.76 3.68 -4.54
CA ASN A 217 0.68 3.53 -4.31
C ASN A 217 1.21 2.09 -4.33
N ALA A 218 0.86 1.31 -5.36
CA ALA A 218 1.38 -0.04 -5.55
C ALA A 218 2.85 0.02 -5.99
N PHE A 219 3.76 -0.43 -5.13
CA PHE A 219 5.14 -0.68 -5.54
C PHE A 219 5.20 -1.99 -6.34
N HIS A 220 6.13 -2.05 -7.27
CA HIS A 220 6.55 -3.34 -7.80
C HIS A 220 7.07 -4.18 -6.63
N THR A 221 6.74 -5.47 -6.62
CA THR A 221 7.19 -6.37 -5.57
C THR A 221 7.60 -7.65 -6.25
N GLY A 222 8.80 -8.12 -5.96
CA GLY A 222 9.16 -9.46 -6.36
C GLY A 222 8.22 -10.48 -5.73
N THR A 223 8.13 -11.64 -6.36
CA THR A 223 7.23 -12.71 -5.92
C THR A 223 8.01 -13.94 -5.51
N ARG A 224 7.37 -14.79 -4.72
CA ARG A 224 7.82 -16.15 -4.50
C ARG A 224 7.07 -17.09 -5.42
N SER A 225 7.79 -17.80 -6.27
CA SER A 225 7.21 -18.84 -7.12
C SER A 225 6.74 -20.02 -6.28
N TYR A 226 5.81 -20.82 -6.82
CA TYR A 226 5.41 -22.07 -6.18
C TYR A 226 6.55 -23.08 -6.04
N TYR A 227 7.60 -22.98 -6.85
CA TYR A 227 8.82 -23.78 -6.68
C TYR A 227 9.66 -23.37 -5.46
N GLY A 228 9.18 -22.40 -4.68
CA GLY A 228 9.90 -21.81 -3.56
C GLY A 228 10.97 -20.81 -3.97
N THR A 229 11.38 -20.79 -5.24
CA THR A 229 12.35 -19.83 -5.77
C THR A 229 11.73 -18.43 -5.82
N MET A 230 12.51 -17.44 -5.40
CA MET A 230 12.18 -16.04 -5.65
C MET A 230 12.39 -15.77 -7.15
N SER A 231 11.48 -15.03 -7.79
CA SER A 231 11.81 -14.43 -9.10
C SER A 231 13.04 -13.51 -8.89
N PRO A 232 14.09 -13.59 -9.71
CA PRO A 232 14.04 -13.87 -11.15
C PRO A 232 14.46 -15.30 -11.48
N GLY A 233 13.48 -16.20 -11.59
CA GLY A 233 13.66 -17.51 -12.20
C GLY A 233 13.26 -17.42 -13.67
N ASP A 234 14.25 -17.12 -14.51
CA ASP A 234 14.31 -17.22 -15.98
C ASP A 234 13.57 -16.21 -16.89
N ASP A 235 12.57 -15.40 -16.47
CA ASP A 235 11.93 -14.47 -17.43
C ASP A 235 11.50 -13.07 -16.93
N PHE A 236 11.47 -12.77 -15.62
CA PHE A 236 10.98 -11.46 -15.12
C PHE A 236 11.73 -10.94 -13.89
N GLU A 237 12.13 -9.67 -13.94
CA GLU A 237 12.74 -8.90 -12.83
C GLU A 237 11.67 -8.36 -11.85
N PRO A 238 11.99 -8.15 -10.56
CA PRO A 238 11.02 -7.67 -9.57
C PRO A 238 10.50 -6.25 -9.85
N GLU A 239 11.19 -5.46 -10.66
CA GLU A 239 10.76 -4.13 -11.14
C GLU A 239 9.72 -4.18 -12.26
N GLU A 240 9.43 -5.36 -12.80
CA GLU A 240 8.50 -5.51 -13.93
C GLU A 240 7.04 -5.56 -13.50
N TYR A 241 6.73 -6.00 -12.29
CA TYR A 241 5.34 -6.21 -11.88
C TYR A 241 5.12 -6.24 -10.37
N VAL A 242 3.85 -6.18 -9.98
CA VAL A 242 3.35 -6.62 -8.67
C VAL A 242 2.11 -7.46 -8.88
N VAL A 243 1.98 -8.50 -8.06
CA VAL A 243 0.82 -9.37 -7.99
C VAL A 243 0.23 -9.24 -6.60
N PHE A 244 -1.06 -8.94 -6.48
CA PHE A 244 -1.78 -8.95 -5.21
C PHE A 244 -2.71 -10.15 -5.15
N TRP A 245 -2.80 -10.78 -3.99
CA TRP A 245 -3.80 -11.82 -3.78
C TRP A 245 -5.23 -11.25 -3.75
N SER A 246 -6.17 -12.07 -4.23
CA SER A 246 -7.54 -12.04 -3.76
C SER A 246 -7.81 -13.13 -2.74
N SER A 247 -8.69 -12.87 -1.78
CA SER A 247 -9.27 -13.90 -0.90
C SER A 247 -10.22 -14.85 -1.62
N THR A 248 -10.68 -14.51 -2.83
CA THR A 248 -11.51 -15.41 -3.65
C THR A 248 -10.67 -16.54 -4.23
N GLY A 249 -10.82 -17.73 -3.65
CA GLY A 249 -10.23 -18.95 -4.17
C GLY A 249 -10.84 -19.38 -5.51
N PHE A 250 -10.10 -20.20 -6.23
CA PHE A 250 -10.51 -20.83 -7.47
C PHE A 250 -10.26 -22.33 -7.38
N ASN A 251 -11.29 -23.12 -7.65
CA ASN A 251 -11.20 -24.58 -7.70
C ASN A 251 -11.52 -25.03 -9.13
N ASN A 252 -10.52 -25.55 -9.84
CA ASN A 252 -10.65 -26.04 -11.21
C ASN A 252 -10.86 -27.57 -11.30
N ASN A 253 -11.30 -28.23 -10.22
CA ASN A 253 -11.48 -29.68 -10.11
C ASN A 253 -10.19 -30.51 -10.28
N ILE A 254 -9.02 -29.86 -10.26
CA ILE A 254 -7.71 -30.51 -10.09
C ILE A 254 -7.30 -30.24 -8.63
N GLU A 255 -6.61 -31.17 -8.00
CA GLU A 255 -6.32 -31.25 -6.54
C GLU A 255 -5.54 -30.06 -5.94
N ASN A 256 -5.43 -28.92 -6.65
CA ASN A 256 -4.68 -27.74 -6.24
C ASN A 256 -5.64 -26.56 -6.04
N TYR A 257 -5.60 -25.98 -4.83
CA TYR A 257 -6.22 -24.68 -4.57
C TYR A 257 -5.46 -23.62 -5.38
N GLY A 258 -6.19 -22.84 -6.17
CA GLY A 258 -5.70 -21.60 -6.79
C GLY A 258 -6.49 -20.41 -6.26
N ALA A 259 -6.14 -19.21 -6.71
CA ALA A 259 -6.89 -18.00 -6.39
C ALA A 259 -6.77 -16.96 -7.49
N PHE A 260 -7.71 -16.01 -7.47
CA PHE A 260 -7.60 -14.82 -8.30
C PHE A 260 -6.50 -13.91 -7.78
N SER A 261 -5.83 -13.22 -8.71
CA SER A 261 -4.87 -12.17 -8.41
C SER A 261 -5.19 -10.88 -9.16
N ARG A 262 -4.55 -9.80 -8.74
CA ARG A 262 -4.51 -8.53 -9.46
C ARG A 262 -3.08 -8.14 -9.77
N ASN A 263 -2.82 -7.90 -11.05
CA ASN A 263 -1.47 -7.76 -11.56
C ASN A 263 -1.32 -6.38 -12.19
N LEU A 264 -0.23 -5.71 -11.87
CA LEU A 264 0.22 -4.51 -12.57
C LEU A 264 1.57 -4.83 -13.20
N TYR A 265 1.71 -4.53 -14.48
CA TYR A 265 2.96 -4.68 -15.22
C TYR A 265 3.49 -3.32 -15.64
N TYR A 266 4.82 -3.18 -15.69
CA TYR A 266 5.49 -1.93 -16.05
C TYR A 266 5.14 -1.43 -17.46
N ASP A 267 4.73 -2.31 -18.36
CA ASP A 267 4.43 -2.06 -19.78
C ASP A 267 2.97 -2.36 -20.17
N SER A 268 2.10 -2.70 -19.20
CA SER A 268 0.66 -2.79 -19.39
C SER A 268 -0.04 -1.56 -18.80
N SER A 269 -1.08 -1.07 -19.47
CA SER A 269 -1.89 0.05 -18.97
C SER A 269 -3.08 -0.42 -18.12
N SER A 270 -3.35 -1.73 -18.08
CA SER A 270 -4.51 -2.30 -17.39
C SER A 270 -4.13 -2.86 -16.03
N LEU A 271 -5.08 -2.81 -15.08
CA LEU A 271 -5.05 -3.69 -13.92
C LEU A 271 -5.52 -5.08 -14.37
N GLU A 272 -4.62 -6.04 -14.48
CA GLU A 272 -4.95 -7.35 -15.03
C GLU A 272 -5.50 -8.29 -13.95
N THR A 273 -6.53 -9.05 -14.31
CA THR A 273 -7.02 -10.15 -13.49
C THR A 273 -6.43 -11.45 -14.02
N ALA A 274 -5.67 -12.14 -13.18
CA ALA A 274 -5.15 -13.46 -13.49
C ALA A 274 -5.73 -14.51 -12.55
N TYR A 275 -5.62 -15.75 -12.99
CA TYR A 275 -5.86 -16.93 -12.17
C TYR A 275 -4.51 -17.60 -11.97
N ILE A 276 -4.18 -17.85 -10.71
CA ILE A 276 -2.90 -18.46 -10.37
C ILE A 276 -3.11 -19.96 -10.30
N ASP A 277 -2.59 -20.58 -11.33
CA ASP A 277 -2.71 -22.00 -11.62
C ASP A 277 -1.59 -22.79 -10.92
N TYR A 278 -1.85 -24.03 -10.54
CA TYR A 278 -0.83 -24.99 -10.06
C TYR A 278 -0.06 -24.72 -8.75
N SER A 279 -0.46 -23.78 -7.89
CA SER A 279 -0.36 -23.92 -6.42
C SER A 279 -0.68 -22.61 -5.68
N ALA A 280 -1.57 -22.67 -4.71
CA ALA A 280 -1.76 -21.66 -3.66
C ALA A 280 -0.50 -21.34 -2.83
N ALA A 281 0.61 -22.05 -3.07
CA ALA A 281 1.91 -21.77 -2.47
C ALA A 281 2.64 -20.56 -3.06
N HIS A 282 2.20 -19.93 -4.16
CA HIS A 282 2.83 -18.67 -4.59
C HIS A 282 2.85 -17.63 -3.46
N GLY A 283 3.90 -16.83 -3.32
CA GLY A 283 4.00 -15.77 -2.31
C GLY A 283 3.82 -14.40 -2.92
N PHE A 284 2.76 -13.70 -2.52
CA PHE A 284 2.41 -12.35 -3.01
C PHE A 284 2.05 -11.41 -1.85
N PRO A 285 2.21 -10.09 -2.02
CA PRO A 285 1.65 -9.11 -1.09
C PRO A 285 0.11 -9.13 -1.07
N VAL A 286 -0.44 -8.57 0.00
CA VAL A 286 -1.89 -8.48 0.24
C VAL A 286 -2.23 -7.05 0.65
N ARG A 287 -3.23 -6.44 0.01
CA ARG A 287 -3.88 -5.21 0.50
C ARG A 287 -5.05 -5.60 1.39
N LEU A 288 -5.48 -4.72 2.29
CA LEU A 288 -6.66 -4.95 3.12
C LEU A 288 -7.78 -3.96 2.78
N VAL A 289 -9.02 -4.40 2.96
CA VAL A 289 -10.24 -3.61 2.81
C VAL A 289 -10.98 -3.63 4.13
N LYS A 290 -11.60 -2.50 4.48
CA LYS A 290 -12.36 -2.35 5.72
C LYS A 290 -13.71 -3.05 5.64
N ASP A 291 -14.13 -3.65 6.75
CA ASP A 291 -15.41 -4.37 6.91
C ASP A 291 -16.65 -3.47 6.76
#